data_AF-Q0YQG4-F1
#
_entry.id   AF-Q0YQG4-F1
#
_cell.length_a   1.000
_cell.length_b   1.000
_cell.length_c   1.000
_cell.angle_alpha   90.00
_cell.angle_beta   90.00
_cell.angle_gamma   90.00
#
_symmetry.space_group_name_H-M   'P 1'
#
loop_
_entity.id
_entity.type
_entity.pdbx_description
1 polymer ?
#
loop_
_entity_poly.entity_id
_entity_poly.type
_entity_poly.pdbx_seq_one_letter_code
_entity_poly.pdbx_strand_id
1 'polypeptide(L)'
;MRELILPSFFESNVPLRERGYYAIGGTARYLARPESIADLAALLFWNREHRLPLAIMGKGSNIIFSDEDFPGIVLSLEGMQRISWLSEEELLCEAGADNTLIAEELLKSARSGGEWLYRLPGQIGSTVRMNARCFGGEVSVITAGILTLSLDGRLSWKPPEEVFHGYKHTSLMENPEIVIAVLLRFPAQNRQEEIRRQMQAHELERAQKHHFDYPSCGSTFKNNYEAGRSSGRIFEELGFKGAVEGGAMVSRHHANFIYNTGGATAVDVLRLASRMKSVALEQAGITLDLEVQCIGRFEQTLLDSCGVDCKPDRSDPAKGWAGLLSCPDDDDPLPPHFPRTLLNGPIVGYSALDRELPATAFVKVTQLRSLADGASDPEAPFLRWTTMHTDPELFACKPPKTGHGGTFVDGLWQYGVSELFIGEGGAGEGYLEFEMTPEGHWVALRFEGPRKRAVGYTELSADPWNRGLQQVHDEAVFGLEFTYALLQPFLAGGRLSLQCALSTGRGEYGLFPWWNNPKKPADFHQPDRFFRVMLS
;
A
#
# COMPACT_ATOMS: atom_id res chain seq x y z
N MET A 1 26.22 12.46 -20.58
CA MET A 1 25.11 12.10 -19.68
C MET A 1 23.89 11.91 -20.55
N ARG A 2 23.32 10.70 -20.64
CA ARG A 2 21.99 10.54 -21.24
C ARG A 2 21.01 11.19 -20.27
N GLU A 3 20.22 12.16 -20.72
CA GLU A 3 19.12 12.69 -19.91
C GLU A 3 18.20 11.52 -19.57
N LEU A 4 18.03 11.26 -18.27
CA LEU A 4 17.05 10.29 -17.79
C LEU A 4 15.67 10.87 -18.08
N ILE A 5 14.86 10.17 -18.86
CA ILE A 5 13.45 10.53 -19.03
C ILE A 5 12.77 10.17 -17.71
N LEU A 6 12.42 11.18 -16.93
CA LEU A 6 11.75 11.01 -15.64
C LEU A 6 10.24 10.83 -15.85
N PRO A 7 9.59 9.88 -15.15
CA PRO A 7 8.14 9.86 -15.07
C PRO A 7 7.61 11.20 -14.54
N SER A 8 6.42 11.63 -14.97
CA SER A 8 5.86 12.94 -14.65
C SER A 8 5.63 13.20 -13.15
N PHE A 9 5.55 12.13 -12.36
CA PHE A 9 5.37 12.17 -10.90
C PHE A 9 6.69 12.22 -10.11
N PHE A 10 7.83 12.44 -10.78
CA PHE A 10 9.13 12.64 -10.13
C PHE A 10 9.49 14.14 -10.05
N GLU A 11 10.00 14.54 -8.89
CA GLU A 11 10.62 15.85 -8.64
C GLU A 11 12.10 15.64 -8.32
N SER A 12 12.99 16.45 -8.90
CA SER A 12 14.45 16.31 -8.70
C SER A 12 14.99 17.29 -7.66
N ASN A 13 16.04 16.89 -6.93
CA ASN A 13 16.78 17.73 -5.98
C ASN A 13 15.88 18.34 -4.88
N VAL A 14 15.11 17.50 -4.19
CA VAL A 14 14.15 17.94 -3.18
C VAL A 14 14.80 18.02 -1.79
N PRO A 15 14.82 19.20 -1.13
CA PRO A 15 15.33 19.32 0.24
C PRO A 15 14.45 18.56 1.25
N LEU A 16 14.97 17.50 1.86
CA LEU A 16 14.19 16.64 2.77
C LEU A 16 13.87 17.33 4.10
N ARG A 17 14.69 18.30 4.51
CA ARG A 17 14.39 19.19 5.65
C ARG A 17 13.07 19.97 5.50
N GLU A 18 12.56 20.16 4.28
CA GLU A 18 11.28 20.87 4.06
C GLU A 18 10.09 19.90 4.06
N ARG A 19 10.36 18.59 4.17
CA ARG A 19 9.39 17.50 4.02
C ARG A 19 9.17 16.73 5.32
N GLY A 20 10.20 16.56 6.15
CA GLY A 20 10.11 15.89 7.45
C GLY A 20 9.69 16.84 8.58
N TYR A 21 8.97 16.33 9.58
CA TYR A 21 8.52 17.14 10.74
C TYR A 21 9.66 17.63 11.62
N TYR A 22 10.82 16.95 11.61
CA TYR A 22 12.01 17.43 12.32
C TYR A 22 12.63 18.68 11.69
N ALA A 23 12.29 19.00 10.44
CA ALA A 23 12.98 20.00 9.64
C ALA A 23 14.50 19.74 9.49
N ILE A 24 14.86 18.46 9.35
CA ILE A 24 16.24 17.96 9.24
C ILE A 24 16.32 17.04 8.01
N GLY A 25 17.44 17.11 7.29
CA GLY A 25 17.74 16.21 6.18
C GLY A 25 18.47 16.90 5.04
N GLY A 26 19.29 16.13 4.33
CA GLY A 26 19.93 16.53 3.07
C GLY A 26 18.92 16.64 1.91
N THR A 27 19.43 16.52 0.70
CA THR A 27 18.64 16.62 -0.55
C THR A 27 18.41 15.25 -1.14
N ALA A 28 17.16 14.88 -1.42
CA ALA A 28 16.86 13.70 -2.22
C ALA A 28 17.09 13.98 -3.70
N ARG A 29 17.78 13.06 -4.38
CA ARG A 29 17.93 13.11 -5.83
C ARG A 29 16.55 13.13 -6.50
N TYR A 30 15.65 12.25 -6.06
CA TYR A 30 14.27 12.24 -6.52
C TYR A 30 13.28 12.09 -5.37
N LEU A 31 12.18 12.86 -5.43
CA LEU A 31 10.95 12.60 -4.70
C LEU A 31 9.89 12.15 -5.70
N ALA A 32 9.26 11.00 -5.47
CA ALA A 32 8.19 10.49 -6.31
C ALA A 32 6.83 10.60 -5.60
N ARG A 33 5.82 11.13 -6.31
CA ARG A 33 4.45 11.36 -5.82
C ARG A 33 3.41 10.70 -6.74
N PRO A 34 3.29 9.37 -6.75
CA PRO A 34 2.30 8.69 -7.58
C PRO A 34 0.88 9.09 -7.17
N GLU A 35 -0.03 9.11 -8.14
CA GLU A 35 -1.45 9.39 -7.94
C GLU A 35 -2.32 8.15 -8.12
N SER A 36 -1.69 7.01 -8.43
CA SER A 36 -2.37 5.76 -8.71
C SER A 36 -1.49 4.53 -8.46
N ILE A 37 -2.13 3.37 -8.37
CA ILE A 37 -1.46 2.07 -8.28
C ILE A 37 -0.63 1.78 -9.55
N ALA A 38 -1.08 2.26 -10.71
CA ALA A 38 -0.30 2.14 -11.95
C ALA A 38 0.98 2.98 -11.93
N ASP A 39 0.93 4.19 -11.37
CA ASP A 39 2.14 5.02 -11.18
C ASP A 39 3.12 4.35 -10.22
N LEU A 40 2.61 3.73 -9.15
CA LEU A 40 3.42 2.96 -8.22
C LEU A 40 4.10 1.76 -8.89
N ALA A 41 3.37 1.00 -9.70
CA ALA A 41 3.96 -0.08 -10.48
C ALA A 41 5.05 0.47 -11.42
N ALA A 42 4.76 1.54 -12.16
CA ALA A 42 5.72 2.22 -13.04
C ALA A 42 6.98 2.68 -12.29
N LEU A 43 6.83 3.22 -11.08
CA LEU A 43 7.93 3.60 -10.20
C LEU A 43 8.81 2.41 -9.85
N LEU A 44 8.21 1.29 -9.41
CA LEU A 44 8.96 0.09 -9.02
C LEU A 44 9.73 -0.49 -10.22
N PHE A 45 9.13 -0.53 -11.41
CA PHE A 45 9.85 -0.95 -12.62
C PHE A 45 11.03 -0.02 -12.93
N TRP A 46 10.79 1.29 -12.90
CA TRP A 46 11.82 2.29 -13.16
C TRP A 46 12.97 2.20 -12.14
N ASN A 47 12.63 2.04 -10.86
CA ASN A 47 13.62 1.85 -9.80
C ASN A 47 14.46 0.58 -10.01
N ARG A 48 13.84 -0.54 -10.41
CA ARG A 48 14.54 -1.80 -10.69
C ARG A 48 15.49 -1.68 -11.89
N GLU A 49 15.09 -0.96 -12.94
CA GLU A 49 15.95 -0.70 -14.11
C GLU A 49 17.19 0.13 -13.74
N HIS A 50 17.00 1.16 -12.91
CA HIS A 50 18.07 2.09 -12.55
C HIS A 50 18.85 1.73 -11.28
N ARG A 51 18.37 0.76 -10.49
CA ARG A 51 18.98 0.29 -9.24
C ARG A 51 19.37 1.45 -8.33
N LEU A 52 18.39 2.26 -7.95
CA LEU A 52 18.60 3.36 -7.00
C LEU A 52 18.08 2.97 -5.61
N PRO A 53 18.69 3.47 -4.52
CA PRO A 53 18.09 3.34 -3.19
C PRO A 53 16.66 3.86 -3.19
N LEU A 54 15.73 3.08 -2.66
CA LEU A 54 14.32 3.46 -2.55
C LEU A 54 13.96 3.53 -1.08
N ALA A 55 13.49 4.68 -0.63
CA ALA A 55 12.89 4.87 0.69
C ALA A 55 11.43 5.30 0.54
N ILE A 56 10.63 5.15 1.59
CA ILE A 56 9.25 5.63 1.64
C ILE A 56 9.03 6.58 2.81
N MET A 57 8.22 7.60 2.57
CA MET A 57 7.75 8.50 3.60
C MET A 57 6.22 8.67 3.54
N GLY A 58 5.61 8.76 4.71
CA GLY A 58 4.31 9.41 4.86
C GLY A 58 4.50 10.92 4.92
N LYS A 59 3.81 11.59 5.85
CA LYS A 59 4.01 13.01 6.18
C LYS A 59 5.31 13.35 6.91
N GLY A 60 6.20 12.38 7.12
CA GLY A 60 7.46 12.60 7.84
C GLY A 60 7.31 12.88 9.34
N SER A 61 6.18 12.52 9.96
CA SER A 61 5.90 12.76 11.38
C SER A 61 6.56 11.76 12.34
N ASN A 62 7.16 10.68 11.84
CA ASN A 62 7.94 9.69 12.60
C ASN A 62 9.28 9.34 11.93
N ILE A 63 9.85 10.27 11.15
CA ILE A 63 11.05 10.03 10.34
C ILE A 63 12.09 11.12 10.62
N ILE A 64 13.35 10.71 10.71
CA ILE A 64 14.50 11.59 10.64
C ILE A 64 15.36 11.23 9.43
N PHE A 65 15.55 12.19 8.52
CA PHE A 65 16.42 12.02 7.36
C PHE A 65 17.87 12.30 7.74
N SER A 66 18.81 11.58 7.13
CA SER A 66 20.23 11.87 7.26
C SER A 66 20.56 13.29 6.81
N ASP A 67 21.58 13.88 7.43
CA ASP A 67 22.16 15.16 7.01
C ASP A 67 22.84 15.08 5.63
N GLU A 68 23.19 13.86 5.17
CA GLU A 68 23.72 13.62 3.83
C GLU A 68 22.63 13.64 2.76
N ASP A 69 23.00 14.02 1.53
CA ASP A 69 22.12 13.90 0.37
C ASP A 69 21.74 12.44 0.11
N PHE A 70 20.47 12.22 -0.21
CA PHE A 70 19.93 10.90 -0.52
C PHE A 70 20.01 10.67 -2.04
N PRO A 71 20.89 9.78 -2.54
CA PRO A 71 21.18 9.65 -3.97
C PRO A 71 20.09 8.93 -4.78
N GLY A 72 19.03 8.46 -4.10
CA GLY A 72 17.96 7.65 -4.67
C GLY A 72 16.60 8.32 -4.73
N ILE A 73 15.55 7.51 -4.59
CA ILE A 73 14.15 7.91 -4.66
C ILE A 73 13.54 7.88 -3.25
N VAL A 74 12.92 8.98 -2.83
CA VAL A 74 11.99 8.99 -1.71
C VAL A 74 10.57 8.93 -2.27
N LEU A 75 9.84 7.86 -1.99
CA LEU A 75 8.44 7.70 -2.37
C LEU A 75 7.54 8.36 -1.32
N SER A 76 6.64 9.23 -1.74
CA SER A 76 5.56 9.78 -0.90
C SER A 76 4.20 9.46 -1.51
N LEU A 77 3.30 8.89 -0.71
CA LEU A 77 1.94 8.54 -1.16
C LEU A 77 0.95 9.72 -1.06
N GLU A 78 1.42 10.95 -0.91
CA GLU A 78 0.55 12.13 -0.81
C GLU A 78 -0.26 12.42 -2.09
N GLY A 79 0.01 11.78 -3.23
CA GLY A 79 -0.88 11.84 -4.39
C GLY A 79 -2.12 10.93 -4.28
N MET A 80 -2.13 9.99 -3.31
CA MET A 80 -3.16 8.98 -3.11
C MET A 80 -3.90 9.22 -1.78
N GLN A 81 -4.85 10.16 -1.78
CA GLN A 81 -5.56 10.62 -0.57
C GLN A 81 -7.06 10.35 -0.56
N ARG A 82 -7.58 9.54 -1.50
CA ARG A 82 -9.02 9.32 -1.60
C ARG A 82 -9.57 8.65 -0.34
N ILE A 83 -10.75 9.11 0.07
CA ILE A 83 -11.57 8.52 1.12
C ILE A 83 -12.96 8.27 0.52
N SER A 84 -13.47 7.05 0.64
CA SER A 84 -14.79 6.67 0.11
C SER A 84 -15.44 5.62 0.99
N TRP A 85 -16.73 5.78 1.30
CA TRP A 85 -17.53 4.73 1.90
C TRP A 85 -17.70 3.58 0.89
N LEU A 86 -17.67 2.34 1.40
CA LEU A 86 -17.99 1.10 0.65
C LEU A 86 -19.25 0.42 1.19
N SER A 87 -19.69 0.86 2.37
CA SER A 87 -20.98 0.55 2.96
C SER A 87 -21.29 1.62 4.00
N GLU A 88 -22.39 1.44 4.74
CA GLU A 88 -22.72 2.30 5.87
C GLU A 88 -21.63 2.37 6.96
N GLU A 89 -20.84 1.31 7.13
CA GLU A 89 -19.88 1.18 8.24
C GLU A 89 -18.42 1.11 7.77
N GLU A 90 -18.18 0.91 6.49
CA GLU A 90 -16.83 0.65 5.97
C GLU A 90 -16.31 1.82 5.12
N LEU A 91 -15.14 2.33 5.52
CA LEU A 91 -14.50 3.49 4.93
C LEU A 91 -13.16 3.06 4.31
N LEU A 92 -13.07 3.10 2.98
CA LEU A 92 -11.83 2.86 2.26
C LEU A 92 -11.02 4.15 2.17
N CYS A 93 -9.78 4.09 2.64
CA CYS A 93 -8.85 5.21 2.61
C CYS A 93 -7.59 4.82 1.84
N GLU A 94 -7.20 5.59 0.83
CA GLU A 94 -5.86 5.48 0.25
C GLU A 94 -4.79 5.83 1.29
N ALA A 95 -3.62 5.21 1.19
CA ALA A 95 -2.58 5.26 2.20
C ALA A 95 -2.04 6.66 2.50
N GLY A 96 -2.16 7.59 1.56
CA GLY A 96 -1.81 9.00 1.72
C GLY A 96 -2.90 9.87 2.35
N ALA A 97 -4.08 9.33 2.65
CA ALA A 97 -5.14 10.06 3.33
C ALA A 97 -4.71 10.48 4.74
N ASP A 98 -4.95 11.75 5.07
CA ASP A 98 -4.62 12.31 6.37
C ASP A 98 -5.53 11.77 7.47
N ASN A 99 -4.94 11.42 8.62
CA ASN A 99 -5.70 10.96 9.78
C ASN A 99 -6.78 11.98 10.21
N THR A 100 -6.48 13.28 10.11
CA THR A 100 -7.44 14.35 10.40
C THR A 100 -8.62 14.36 9.41
N LEU A 101 -8.38 14.16 8.12
CA LEU A 101 -9.44 14.13 7.11
C LEU A 101 -10.36 12.92 7.31
N ILE A 102 -9.79 11.78 7.73
CA ILE A 102 -10.58 10.60 8.11
C ILE A 102 -11.49 10.92 9.30
N ALA A 103 -10.97 11.53 10.37
CA ALA A 103 -11.78 11.91 11.53
C ALA A 103 -12.89 12.91 11.18
N GLU A 104 -12.60 13.88 10.30
CA GLU A 104 -13.59 14.84 9.81
C GLU A 104 -14.68 14.18 8.95
N GLU A 105 -14.33 13.18 8.15
CA GLU A 105 -15.30 12.40 7.37
C GLU A 105 -16.24 11.61 8.29
N LEU A 106 -15.69 10.98 9.34
CA LEU A 106 -16.50 10.28 10.35
C LEU A 106 -17.45 11.24 11.09
N LEU A 107 -17.00 12.44 11.43
CA LEU A 107 -17.85 13.48 12.02
C LEU A 107 -19.00 13.86 11.10
N LYS A 108 -18.76 14.08 9.79
CA LYS A 108 -19.82 14.41 8.83
C LYS A 108 -20.86 13.30 8.73
N SER A 109 -20.43 12.05 8.75
CA SER A 109 -21.31 10.87 8.66
C SER A 109 -21.86 10.40 10.01
N ALA A 110 -21.63 11.14 11.10
CA ALA A 110 -22.08 10.78 12.46
C ALA A 110 -21.60 9.40 12.94
N ARG A 111 -20.40 8.99 12.51
CA ARG A 111 -19.73 7.73 12.87
C ARG A 111 -18.67 7.97 13.95
N SER A 112 -18.65 7.14 14.97
CA SER A 112 -17.79 7.27 16.16
C SER A 112 -16.74 6.16 16.20
N GLY A 113 -15.67 6.34 16.98
CA GLY A 113 -14.55 5.40 17.13
C GLY A 113 -13.24 5.87 16.46
N GLY A 114 -13.28 6.97 15.70
CA GLY A 114 -12.11 7.56 15.02
C GLY A 114 -11.70 8.94 15.53
N GLU A 115 -12.29 9.42 16.62
CA GLU A 115 -12.07 10.77 17.17
C GLU A 115 -10.59 11.03 17.49
N TRP A 116 -9.87 9.99 17.94
CA TRP A 116 -8.45 10.04 18.30
C TRP A 116 -7.50 10.25 17.11
N LEU A 117 -7.97 10.03 15.88
CA LEU A 117 -7.23 10.33 14.64
C LEU A 117 -7.16 11.84 14.37
N TYR A 118 -8.07 12.63 14.93
CA TYR A 118 -8.08 14.07 14.75
C TYR A 118 -6.79 14.69 15.32
N ARG A 119 -6.09 15.45 14.48
CA ARG A 119 -4.78 16.06 14.80
C ARG A 119 -3.69 15.05 15.16
N LEU A 120 -3.84 13.77 14.81
CA LEU A 120 -2.75 12.80 14.80
C LEU A 120 -1.88 13.04 13.54
N PRO A 121 -0.63 13.53 13.67
CA PRO A 121 0.20 13.84 12.51
C PRO A 121 0.56 12.56 11.75
N GLY A 122 0.28 12.52 10.46
CA GLY A 122 0.57 11.36 9.62
C GLY A 122 -0.54 11.05 8.62
N GLN A 123 -0.31 9.99 7.86
CA GLN A 123 -1.25 9.46 6.87
C GLN A 123 -1.57 8.00 7.22
N ILE A 124 -2.76 7.53 6.82
CA ILE A 124 -3.29 6.24 7.28
C ILE A 124 -2.39 5.04 6.95
N GLY A 125 -1.65 5.06 5.83
CA GLY A 125 -0.69 4.00 5.51
C GLY A 125 0.45 3.92 6.53
N SER A 126 0.99 5.06 6.95
CA SER A 126 2.00 5.12 8.02
C SER A 126 1.43 4.80 9.40
N THR A 127 0.18 5.18 9.65
CA THR A 127 -0.57 4.84 10.87
C THR A 127 -0.69 3.31 11.00
N VAL A 128 -1.08 2.62 9.93
CA VAL A 128 -1.13 1.15 9.86
C VAL A 128 0.25 0.54 10.02
N ARG A 129 1.25 1.01 9.26
CA ARG A 129 2.64 0.48 9.35
C ARG A 129 3.16 0.45 10.78
N MET A 130 2.89 1.50 11.56
CA MET A 130 3.36 1.63 12.94
C MET A 130 2.42 1.04 14.00
N ASN A 131 1.28 0.45 13.60
CA ASN A 131 0.17 0.13 14.50
C ASN A 131 -0.10 1.28 15.51
N ALA A 132 -0.29 2.48 14.96
CA ALA A 132 -0.35 3.70 15.74
C ALA A 132 -1.53 3.71 16.71
N ARG A 133 -1.31 4.37 17.85
CA ARG A 133 -2.28 4.46 18.95
C ARG A 133 -2.16 5.80 19.66
N CYS A 134 -3.30 6.37 20.05
CA CYS A 134 -3.35 7.60 20.83
C CYS A 134 -4.70 7.72 21.53
N PHE A 135 -4.73 8.35 22.70
CA PHE A 135 -5.96 8.61 23.47
C PHE A 135 -6.87 7.38 23.68
N GLY A 136 -6.27 6.19 23.82
CA GLY A 136 -7.01 4.92 23.99
C GLY A 136 -7.48 4.26 22.70
N GLY A 137 -7.38 4.95 21.55
CA GLY A 137 -7.61 4.36 20.24
C GLY A 137 -6.37 3.68 19.66
N GLU A 138 -6.58 2.65 18.85
CA GLU A 138 -5.55 1.89 18.14
C GLU A 138 -6.04 1.56 16.73
N VAL A 139 -5.17 1.73 15.72
CA VAL A 139 -5.56 1.54 14.31
C VAL A 139 -5.95 0.09 14.00
N SER A 140 -5.33 -0.88 14.66
CA SER A 140 -5.64 -2.31 14.49
C SER A 140 -7.10 -2.63 14.82
N VAL A 141 -7.70 -1.93 15.80
CA VAL A 141 -9.07 -2.14 16.27
C VAL A 141 -10.11 -1.68 15.24
N ILE A 142 -9.76 -0.68 14.43
CA ILE A 142 -10.66 -0.10 13.43
C ILE A 142 -10.34 -0.57 12.00
N THR A 143 -9.27 -1.36 11.80
CA THR A 143 -8.88 -1.84 10.47
C THR A 143 -9.61 -3.14 10.14
N ALA A 144 -10.27 -3.18 8.99
CA ALA A 144 -10.92 -4.38 8.43
C ALA A 144 -10.10 -5.05 7.32
N GLY A 145 -9.15 -4.32 6.72
CA GLY A 145 -8.11 -4.93 5.89
C GLY A 145 -7.19 -3.92 5.20
N ILE A 146 -6.11 -4.44 4.65
CA ILE A 146 -4.99 -3.65 4.14
C ILE A 146 -4.65 -4.11 2.73
N LEU A 147 -4.67 -3.19 1.76
CA LEU A 147 -4.13 -3.44 0.43
C LEU A 147 -2.65 -3.07 0.42
N THR A 148 -1.79 -4.01 0.04
CA THR A 148 -0.34 -3.82 -0.05
C THR A 148 0.20 -4.14 -1.43
N LEU A 149 1.25 -3.42 -1.81
CA LEU A 149 2.06 -3.66 -3.01
C LEU A 149 3.47 -4.05 -2.56
N SER A 150 3.91 -5.24 -2.91
CA SER A 150 5.29 -5.67 -2.70
C SER A 150 6.22 -5.05 -3.75
N LEU A 151 7.52 -4.99 -3.44
CA LEU A 151 8.52 -4.44 -4.36
C LEU A 151 8.68 -5.24 -5.65
N ASP A 152 8.29 -6.52 -5.62
CA ASP A 152 8.24 -7.38 -6.81
C ASP A 152 6.93 -7.24 -7.61
N GLY A 153 6.08 -6.27 -7.27
CA GLY A 153 4.89 -5.89 -8.02
C GLY A 153 3.66 -6.73 -7.72
N ARG A 154 3.64 -7.51 -6.63
CA ARG A 154 2.45 -8.28 -6.23
C ARG A 154 1.53 -7.38 -5.41
N LEU A 155 0.26 -7.40 -5.75
CA LEU A 155 -0.75 -6.66 -5.04
C LEU A 155 -1.63 -7.63 -4.23
N SER A 156 -1.69 -7.44 -2.93
CA SER A 156 -2.44 -8.32 -2.03
C SER A 156 -3.27 -7.54 -1.04
N TRP A 157 -4.53 -7.95 -0.90
CA TRP A 157 -5.33 -7.63 0.26
C TRP A 157 -4.95 -8.56 1.40
N LYS A 158 -4.75 -7.99 2.59
CA LYS A 158 -4.38 -8.70 3.81
C LYS A 158 -5.40 -8.43 4.90
N PRO A 159 -5.84 -9.46 5.63
CA PRO A 159 -6.65 -9.26 6.81
C PRO A 159 -5.79 -8.68 7.95
N PRO A 160 -6.39 -7.98 8.93
CA PRO A 160 -5.67 -7.31 10.02
C PRO A 160 -4.73 -8.22 10.80
N GLU A 161 -5.13 -9.47 11.06
CA GLU A 161 -4.36 -10.46 11.82
C GLU A 161 -3.05 -10.88 11.16
N GLU A 162 -2.91 -10.75 9.84
CA GLU A 162 -1.64 -10.98 9.13
C GLU A 162 -0.68 -9.79 9.26
N VAL A 163 -1.20 -8.61 9.61
CA VAL A 163 -0.45 -7.36 9.67
C VAL A 163 -0.08 -6.98 11.09
N PHE A 164 -1.01 -7.02 12.04
CA PHE A 164 -0.80 -6.50 13.39
C PHE A 164 -0.37 -7.61 14.35
N HIS A 165 0.86 -7.53 14.88
CA HIS A 165 1.42 -8.55 15.78
C HIS A 165 1.51 -8.07 17.23
N GLY A 166 1.41 -6.76 17.47
CA GLY A 166 1.39 -6.20 18.82
C GLY A 166 1.69 -4.71 18.89
N TYR A 167 2.20 -4.28 20.05
CA TYR A 167 2.54 -2.88 20.30
C TYR A 167 3.65 -2.39 19.38
N LYS A 168 3.31 -1.51 18.43
CA LYS A 168 4.25 -0.93 17.45
C LYS A 168 5.09 -2.00 16.74
N HIS A 169 4.41 -3.09 16.38
CA HIS A 169 4.96 -4.24 15.70
C HIS A 169 3.97 -4.74 14.67
N THR A 170 4.38 -4.73 13.41
CA THR A 170 3.60 -5.20 12.27
C THR A 170 4.50 -5.96 11.29
N SER A 171 3.90 -6.87 10.51
CA SER A 171 4.63 -7.57 9.43
C SER A 171 5.18 -6.61 8.36
N LEU A 172 4.60 -5.41 8.25
CA LEU A 172 5.04 -4.37 7.31
C LEU A 172 6.33 -3.68 7.73
N MET A 173 6.67 -3.71 9.03
CA MET A 173 7.97 -3.22 9.50
C MET A 173 9.10 -4.19 9.17
N GLU A 174 8.79 -5.47 9.05
CA GLU A 174 9.72 -6.56 8.76
C GLU A 174 9.86 -6.83 7.25
N ASN A 175 8.76 -6.66 6.50
CA ASN A 175 8.69 -6.90 5.06
C ASN A 175 8.45 -5.58 4.32
N PRO A 176 9.23 -5.27 3.26
CA PRO A 176 9.22 -3.97 2.60
C PRO A 176 8.02 -3.77 1.66
N GLU A 177 6.81 -4.09 2.12
CA GLU A 177 5.59 -3.85 1.37
C GLU A 177 5.08 -2.41 1.57
N ILE A 178 4.51 -1.85 0.51
CA ILE A 178 3.93 -0.51 0.49
C ILE A 178 2.43 -0.66 0.79
N VAL A 179 1.94 -0.01 1.84
CA VAL A 179 0.49 0.10 2.07
C VAL A 179 -0.09 1.03 1.01
N ILE A 180 -1.09 0.57 0.28
CA ILE A 180 -1.75 1.32 -0.81
C ILE A 180 -3.08 1.90 -0.34
N ALA A 181 -3.87 1.09 0.37
CA ALA A 181 -5.15 1.49 0.92
C ALA A 181 -5.48 0.67 2.16
N VAL A 182 -6.40 1.19 2.97
CA VAL A 182 -6.84 0.61 4.23
C VAL A 182 -8.35 0.67 4.27
N LEU A 183 -9.00 -0.47 4.49
CA LEU A 183 -10.41 -0.51 4.84
C LEU A 183 -10.55 -0.36 6.35
N LEU A 184 -11.28 0.66 6.78
CA LEU A 184 -11.61 0.90 8.18
C LEU A 184 -13.09 0.60 8.42
N ARG A 185 -13.44 0.12 9.62
CA ARG A 185 -14.83 -0.20 10.01
C ARG A 185 -15.25 0.56 11.26
N PHE A 186 -16.38 1.27 11.16
CA PHE A 186 -16.97 2.10 12.22
C PHE A 186 -18.46 1.81 12.39
N PRO A 187 -18.84 0.77 13.17
CA PRO A 187 -20.24 0.41 13.35
C PRO A 187 -20.99 1.40 14.26
N ALA A 188 -20.29 2.04 15.19
CA ALA A 188 -20.90 2.94 16.16
C ALA A 188 -21.30 4.28 15.54
N GLN A 189 -22.53 4.73 15.84
CA GLN A 189 -23.00 6.08 15.54
C GLN A 189 -23.05 6.91 16.82
N ASN A 190 -22.92 8.22 16.68
CA ASN A 190 -23.08 9.16 17.78
C ASN A 190 -23.53 10.53 17.29
N ARG A 191 -24.04 11.37 18.19
CA ARG A 191 -24.38 12.77 17.85
C ARG A 191 -23.13 13.51 17.41
N GLN A 192 -23.21 14.27 16.31
CA GLN A 192 -22.06 15.01 15.80
C GLN A 192 -21.46 15.96 16.83
N GLU A 193 -22.26 16.54 17.73
CA GLU A 193 -21.75 17.40 18.81
C GLU A 193 -20.85 16.64 19.80
N GLU A 194 -21.16 15.36 20.06
CA GLU A 194 -20.38 14.50 20.95
C GLU A 194 -19.02 14.16 20.33
N ILE A 195 -19.03 13.71 19.07
CA ILE A 195 -17.83 13.39 18.28
C ILE A 195 -16.92 14.62 18.22
N ARG A 196 -17.49 15.78 17.88
CA ARG A 196 -16.77 17.06 17.82
C ARG A 196 -16.15 17.43 19.18
N ARG A 197 -16.87 17.22 20.28
CA ARG A 197 -16.35 17.52 21.63
C ARG A 197 -15.13 16.65 21.95
N GLN A 198 -15.16 15.37 21.61
CA GLN A 198 -14.03 14.46 21.84
C GLN A 198 -12.81 14.84 20.98
N MET A 199 -13.02 15.14 19.69
CA MET A 199 -11.98 15.66 18.79
C MET A 199 -11.31 16.94 19.37
N GLN A 200 -12.11 17.90 19.82
CA GLN A 200 -11.62 19.14 20.41
C GLN A 200 -10.86 18.91 21.73
N ALA A 201 -11.30 17.95 22.56
CA ALA A 201 -10.60 17.59 23.79
C ALA A 201 -9.20 17.02 23.50
N HIS A 202 -9.07 16.15 22.49
CA HIS A 202 -7.77 15.62 22.05
C HIS A 202 -6.84 16.72 21.52
N GLU A 203 -7.37 17.66 20.74
CA GLU A 203 -6.59 18.81 20.25
C GLU A 203 -6.08 19.68 21.40
N LEU A 204 -6.95 19.99 22.37
CA LEU A 204 -6.58 20.77 23.55
C LEU A 204 -5.49 20.07 24.38
N GLU A 205 -5.60 18.75 24.56
CA GLU A 205 -4.59 17.97 25.28
C GLU A 205 -3.22 18.02 24.57
N ARG A 206 -3.18 17.94 23.23
CA ARG A 206 -1.92 18.08 22.47
C ARG A 206 -1.30 19.46 22.65
N ALA A 207 -2.12 20.52 22.65
CA ALA A 207 -1.67 21.88 22.86
C ALA A 207 -1.10 22.07 24.27
N GLN A 208 -1.78 21.55 25.30
CA GLN A 208 -1.31 21.60 26.69
C GLN A 208 0.00 20.84 26.91
N LYS A 209 0.27 19.80 26.12
CA LYS A 209 1.51 19.03 26.15
C LYS A 209 2.63 19.60 25.28
N HIS A 210 2.42 20.76 24.64
CA HIS A 210 3.43 21.44 23.82
C HIS A 210 4.00 20.55 22.71
N HIS A 211 3.16 19.69 22.11
CA HIS A 211 3.60 18.74 21.09
C HIS A 211 4.09 19.41 19.80
N PHE A 212 3.74 20.68 19.58
CA PHE A 212 3.94 21.39 18.31
C PHE A 212 4.75 22.68 18.44
N ASP A 213 5.36 22.93 19.61
CA ASP A 213 6.12 24.17 19.86
C ASP A 213 7.39 24.27 18.99
N TYR A 214 7.98 23.12 18.65
CA TYR A 214 9.18 23.00 17.82
C TYR A 214 9.06 21.81 16.87
N PRO A 215 9.77 21.82 15.72
CA PRO A 215 9.89 20.67 14.83
C PRO A 215 10.35 19.42 15.60
N SER A 216 9.56 18.34 15.53
CA SER A 216 9.84 17.04 16.15
C SER A 216 8.92 15.94 15.60
N CYS A 217 9.28 14.68 15.88
CA CYS A 217 8.50 13.50 15.50
C CYS A 217 7.72 12.87 16.65
N GLY A 218 7.40 13.64 17.69
CA GLY A 218 6.70 13.11 18.84
C GLY A 218 7.60 12.33 19.80
N SER A 219 7.09 11.20 20.32
CA SER A 219 7.84 10.32 21.21
C SER A 219 9.04 9.72 20.51
N THR A 220 10.22 9.91 21.10
CA THR A 220 11.51 9.44 20.55
C THR A 220 11.71 7.95 20.80
N PHE A 221 11.27 7.47 21.96
CA PHE A 221 11.37 6.06 22.36
C PHE A 221 10.00 5.42 22.55
N LYS A 222 9.91 4.13 22.21
CA LYS A 222 8.80 3.26 22.58
C LYS A 222 8.70 3.15 24.10
N ASN A 223 7.50 2.87 24.62
CA ASN A 223 7.37 2.50 26.03
C ASN A 223 7.83 1.04 26.23
N ASN A 224 8.61 0.80 27.28
CA ASN A 224 8.82 -0.54 27.81
C ASN A 224 7.78 -0.79 28.91
N TYR A 225 6.76 -1.61 28.62
CA TYR A 225 5.67 -1.87 29.57
C TYR A 225 6.10 -2.68 30.79
N GLU A 226 7.17 -3.48 30.68
CA GLU A 226 7.73 -4.23 31.81
C GLU A 226 8.32 -3.30 32.88
N ALA A 227 8.76 -2.10 32.49
CA ALA A 227 9.26 -1.09 33.41
C ALA A 227 8.15 -0.49 34.31
N GLY A 228 6.86 -0.70 33.99
CA GLY A 228 5.74 -0.20 34.80
C GLY A 228 5.52 1.33 34.77
N ARG A 229 6.28 2.06 33.94
CA ARG A 229 6.20 3.52 33.76
C ARG A 229 6.57 3.89 32.33
N SER A 230 6.09 5.04 31.86
CA SER A 230 6.36 5.52 30.49
C SER A 230 7.80 5.99 30.32
N SER A 231 8.31 5.93 29.08
CA SER A 231 9.66 6.41 28.74
C SER A 231 9.84 7.88 29.05
N GLY A 232 8.79 8.69 28.86
CA GLY A 232 8.81 10.11 29.26
C GLY A 232 9.02 10.30 30.76
N ARG A 233 8.38 9.50 31.61
CA ARG A 233 8.58 9.56 33.05
C ARG A 233 9.99 9.10 33.45
N ILE A 234 10.49 8.04 32.81
CA ILE A 234 11.86 7.55 33.04
C ILE A 234 12.88 8.66 32.77
N PHE A 235 12.81 9.30 31.61
CA PHE A 235 13.76 10.36 31.26
C PHE A 235 13.61 11.64 32.09
N GLU A 236 12.41 11.93 32.58
CA GLU A 236 12.20 13.03 33.53
C GLU A 236 12.90 12.76 34.86
N GLU A 237 12.74 11.56 35.42
CA GLU A 237 13.39 11.16 36.67
C GLU A 237 14.92 11.08 36.54
N LEU A 238 15.43 10.75 35.34
CA LEU A 238 16.84 10.79 35.00
C LEU A 238 17.37 12.21 34.68
N GLY A 239 16.52 13.25 34.76
CA GLY A 239 16.94 14.64 34.63
C GLY A 239 17.20 15.11 33.20
N PHE A 240 16.65 14.46 32.18
CA PHE A 240 16.91 14.82 30.78
C PHE A 240 16.13 16.04 30.27
N LYS A 241 15.12 16.56 30.98
CA LYS A 241 14.37 17.73 30.53
C LYS A 241 15.30 18.92 30.26
N GLY A 242 15.30 19.42 29.02
CA GLY A 242 16.17 20.52 28.59
C GLY A 242 17.63 20.13 28.31
N ALA A 243 17.98 18.84 28.33
CA ALA A 243 19.30 18.39 27.87
C ALA A 243 19.49 18.72 26.38
N VAL A 244 20.71 19.10 26.01
CA VAL A 244 21.06 19.59 24.66
C VAL A 244 22.18 18.74 24.05
N GLU A 245 22.14 18.61 22.73
CA GLU A 245 23.23 18.14 21.88
C GLU A 245 23.15 18.95 20.57
N GLY A 246 24.17 19.75 20.24
CA GLY A 246 24.10 20.65 19.08
C GLY A 246 22.84 21.52 19.07
N GLY A 247 22.05 21.44 17.99
CA GLY A 247 20.74 22.13 17.89
C GLY A 247 19.54 21.32 18.42
N ALA A 248 19.74 20.10 18.90
CA ALA A 248 18.70 19.24 19.45
C ALA A 248 18.53 19.44 20.96
N MET A 249 17.29 19.45 21.44
CA MET A 249 16.98 19.62 22.86
C MET A 249 15.84 18.71 23.30
N VAL A 250 15.99 18.03 24.43
CA VAL A 250 14.87 17.33 25.08
C VAL A 250 13.85 18.36 25.59
N SER A 251 12.58 18.16 25.25
CA SER A 251 11.48 19.03 25.69
C SER A 251 11.49 19.22 27.21
N ARG A 252 11.28 20.47 27.64
CA ARG A 252 11.08 20.81 29.06
C ARG A 252 9.71 20.36 29.58
N HIS A 253 8.77 20.09 28.68
CA HIS A 253 7.41 19.67 29.02
C HIS A 253 7.26 18.15 29.00
N HIS A 254 7.89 17.46 28.04
CA HIS A 254 7.76 16.01 27.86
C HIS A 254 9.11 15.34 27.54
N ALA A 255 9.75 14.69 28.52
CA ALA A 255 11.13 14.21 28.38
C ALA A 255 11.37 13.08 27.35
N ASN A 256 10.31 12.55 26.71
CA ASN A 256 10.44 11.64 25.56
C ASN A 256 10.41 12.37 24.19
N PHE A 257 10.35 13.69 24.16
CA PHE A 257 10.35 14.46 22.91
C PHE A 257 11.70 15.14 22.76
N ILE A 258 12.34 14.95 21.62
CA ILE A 258 13.50 15.74 21.21
C ILE A 258 13.02 16.76 20.18
N TYR A 259 13.29 18.03 20.44
CA TYR A 259 12.99 19.15 19.56
C TYR A 259 14.23 19.53 18.74
N ASN A 260 14.00 19.93 17.50
CA ASN A 260 14.92 20.81 16.78
C ASN A 260 14.60 22.26 17.18
N THR A 261 15.41 22.88 18.03
CA THR A 261 15.20 24.27 18.47
C THR A 261 15.79 25.31 17.51
N GLY A 262 16.30 24.85 16.36
CA GLY A 262 16.92 25.65 15.32
C GLY A 262 18.30 25.09 14.95
N GLY A 263 18.46 24.63 13.71
CA GLY A 263 19.74 24.17 13.17
C GLY A 263 20.22 22.81 13.69
N ALA A 264 19.36 22.01 14.33
CA ALA A 264 19.70 20.64 14.70
C ALA A 264 20.05 19.81 13.46
N THR A 265 21.04 18.94 13.60
CA THR A 265 21.36 17.89 12.62
C THR A 265 20.73 16.56 13.04
N ALA A 266 20.64 15.60 12.12
CA ALA A 266 20.20 14.25 12.45
C ALA A 266 21.17 13.58 13.42
N VAL A 267 22.47 13.85 13.24
CA VAL A 267 23.52 13.40 14.16
C VAL A 267 23.31 13.94 15.58
N ASP A 268 22.93 15.20 15.75
CA ASP A 268 22.64 15.79 17.07
C ASP A 268 21.50 15.05 17.78
N VAL A 269 20.39 14.83 17.08
CA VAL A 269 19.21 14.14 17.63
C VAL A 269 19.56 12.71 18.01
N LEU A 270 20.29 11.97 17.15
CA LEU A 270 20.65 10.59 17.40
C LEU A 270 21.71 10.44 18.51
N ARG A 271 22.67 11.35 18.62
CA ARG A 271 23.63 11.37 19.75
C ARG A 271 22.93 11.64 21.07
N LEU A 272 21.98 12.57 21.08
CA LEU A 272 21.15 12.84 22.26
C LEU A 272 20.32 11.62 22.65
N ALA A 273 19.68 10.97 21.68
CA ALA A 273 18.92 9.74 21.89
C ALA A 273 19.82 8.59 22.39
N SER A 274 21.00 8.40 21.80
CA SER A 274 21.97 7.40 22.25
C SER A 274 22.36 7.61 23.71
N ARG A 275 22.71 8.86 24.09
CA ARG A 275 23.02 9.21 25.50
C ARG A 275 21.84 8.91 26.43
N MET A 276 20.62 9.27 26.03
CA MET A 276 19.41 8.96 26.80
C MET A 276 19.25 7.45 27.01
N LYS A 277 19.38 6.66 25.93
CA LYS A 277 19.27 5.20 25.96
C LYS A 277 20.32 4.56 26.88
N SER A 278 21.59 4.97 26.77
CA SER A 278 22.67 4.47 27.64
C SER A 278 22.41 4.76 29.11
N VAL A 279 22.01 6.00 29.46
CA VAL A 279 21.75 6.36 30.85
C VAL A 279 20.53 5.64 31.43
N ALA A 280 19.47 5.41 30.62
CA ALA A 280 18.32 4.61 31.05
C ALA A 280 18.72 3.16 31.38
N LEU A 281 19.61 2.57 30.60
CA LEU A 281 20.15 1.24 30.88
C LEU A 281 21.04 1.24 32.14
N GLU A 282 22.01 2.16 32.21
CA GLU A 282 23.01 2.19 33.27
C GLU A 282 22.44 2.55 34.65
N GLN A 283 21.55 3.54 34.71
CA GLN A 283 21.05 4.07 35.98
C GLN A 283 19.69 3.50 36.39
N ALA A 284 18.86 3.11 35.43
CA ALA A 284 17.53 2.58 35.71
C ALA A 284 17.38 1.09 35.38
N GLY A 285 18.37 0.46 34.72
CA GLY A 285 18.29 -0.95 34.31
C GLY A 285 17.22 -1.22 33.25
N ILE A 286 16.81 -0.19 32.49
CA ILE A 286 15.69 -0.28 31.54
C ILE A 286 16.22 -0.11 30.11
N THR A 287 15.97 -1.11 29.28
CA THR A 287 16.20 -1.03 27.83
C THR A 287 15.03 -0.32 27.16
N LEU A 288 15.35 0.66 26.31
CA LEU A 288 14.38 1.42 25.51
C LEU A 288 14.78 1.40 24.03
N ASP A 289 13.77 1.21 23.18
CA ASP A 289 13.96 1.18 21.73
C ASP A 289 13.57 2.50 21.09
N LEU A 290 14.39 2.94 20.13
CA LEU A 290 14.08 4.11 19.33
C LEU A 290 12.81 3.85 18.52
N GLU A 291 11.90 4.81 18.53
CA GLU A 291 10.66 4.75 17.76
C GLU A 291 10.77 5.50 16.44
N VAL A 292 11.48 6.63 16.45
CA VAL A 292 11.75 7.44 15.26
C VAL A 292 12.52 6.62 14.24
N GLN A 293 12.05 6.65 12.99
CA GLN A 293 12.64 5.90 11.88
C GLN A 293 13.71 6.73 11.19
N CYS A 294 14.93 6.21 11.08
CA CYS A 294 16.00 6.86 10.34
C CYS A 294 15.88 6.53 8.85
N ILE A 295 16.07 7.52 7.97
CA ILE A 295 16.15 7.31 6.52
C ILE A 295 17.41 7.95 5.96
N GLY A 296 18.19 7.16 5.22
CA GLY A 296 19.40 7.61 4.54
C GLY A 296 20.66 6.97 5.12
N ARG A 297 21.81 7.59 4.83
CA ARG A 297 23.12 7.06 5.20
C ARG A 297 23.68 7.74 6.43
N PHE A 298 24.15 6.98 7.40
CA PHE A 298 24.71 7.47 8.66
C PHE A 298 25.99 6.71 9.00
N GLU A 299 26.76 7.23 9.97
CA GLU A 299 27.82 6.46 10.61
C GLU A 299 27.24 5.19 11.26
N GLN A 300 27.81 4.03 10.94
CA GLN A 300 27.36 2.73 11.43
C GLN A 300 27.33 2.70 12.96
N THR A 301 28.39 3.22 13.59
CA THR A 301 28.52 3.26 15.06
C THR A 301 27.43 4.10 15.73
N LEU A 302 26.92 5.14 15.06
CA LEU A 302 25.82 5.95 15.57
C LEU A 302 24.49 5.19 15.51
N LEU A 303 24.21 4.49 14.40
CA LEU A 303 23.02 3.65 14.25
C LEU A 303 23.01 2.52 15.29
N ASP A 304 24.14 1.83 15.45
CA ASP A 304 24.31 0.76 16.45
C ASP A 304 24.05 1.28 17.87
N SER A 305 24.58 2.46 18.21
CA SER A 305 24.40 3.07 19.54
C SER A 305 22.94 3.43 19.86
N CYS A 306 22.10 3.60 18.84
CA CYS A 306 20.66 3.82 18.97
C CYS A 306 19.85 2.51 18.90
N GLY A 307 20.46 1.43 18.41
CA GLY A 307 19.77 0.18 18.07
C GLY A 307 18.90 0.33 16.82
N VAL A 308 19.40 1.03 15.80
CA VAL A 308 18.70 1.20 14.52
C VAL A 308 19.22 0.16 13.53
N ASP A 309 18.31 -0.68 13.03
CA ASP A 309 18.64 -1.63 11.97
C ASP A 309 19.06 -0.92 10.68
N CYS A 310 20.10 -1.43 10.04
CA CYS A 310 20.63 -0.86 8.81
C CYS A 310 21.34 -1.89 7.94
N LYS A 311 21.52 -1.55 6.66
CA LYS A 311 22.34 -2.31 5.73
C LYS A 311 23.70 -1.62 5.58
N PRO A 312 24.84 -2.32 5.73
CA PRO A 312 26.14 -1.72 5.52
C PRO A 312 26.28 -1.10 4.12
N ASP A 313 26.90 0.07 4.02
CA ASP A 313 27.23 0.67 2.73
C ASP A 313 28.46 -0.05 2.14
N ARG A 314 28.32 -0.62 0.94
CA ARG A 314 29.44 -1.32 0.26
C ARG A 314 30.57 -0.38 -0.15
N SER A 315 30.27 0.90 -0.38
CA SER A 315 31.24 1.91 -0.80
C SER A 315 32.00 2.52 0.38
N ASP A 316 31.43 2.49 1.58
CA ASP A 316 32.02 3.03 2.81
C ASP A 316 31.65 2.15 4.03
N PRO A 317 32.55 1.24 4.46
CA PRO A 317 32.29 0.35 5.58
C PRO A 317 32.06 1.03 6.93
N ALA A 318 32.37 2.33 7.06
CA ALA A 318 32.07 3.10 8.26
C ALA A 318 30.60 3.51 8.34
N LYS A 319 29.83 3.34 7.26
CA LYS A 319 28.45 3.82 7.14
C LYS A 319 27.44 2.71 6.90
N GLY A 320 26.21 3.00 7.29
CA GLY A 320 25.05 2.15 7.09
C GLY A 320 23.87 2.92 6.50
N TRP A 321 23.07 2.23 5.70
CA TRP A 321 21.79 2.67 5.16
C TRP A 321 20.64 2.26 6.09
N ALA A 322 19.92 3.25 6.62
CA ALA A 322 18.71 3.04 7.41
C ALA A 322 17.46 3.37 6.60
N GLY A 323 16.36 2.66 6.88
CA GLY A 323 15.02 2.99 6.38
C GLY A 323 14.80 2.84 4.87
N LEU A 324 15.60 2.01 4.21
CA LEU A 324 15.39 1.68 2.79
C LEU A 324 14.30 0.61 2.64
N LEU A 325 13.43 0.79 1.65
CA LEU A 325 12.61 -0.30 1.10
C LEU A 325 13.46 -1.21 0.21
N SER A 326 14.30 -0.64 -0.65
CA SER A 326 15.19 -1.38 -1.55
C SER A 326 16.58 -0.75 -1.55
N CYS A 327 17.61 -1.59 -1.45
CA CYS A 327 19.00 -1.18 -1.60
C CYS A 327 19.48 -1.53 -3.02
N PRO A 328 20.25 -0.65 -3.69
CA PRO A 328 20.80 -0.92 -5.03
C PRO A 328 21.69 -2.17 -5.10
N ASP A 329 22.22 -2.57 -3.94
CA ASP A 329 23.13 -3.69 -3.75
C ASP A 329 22.43 -5.03 -3.46
N ASP A 330 21.11 -5.01 -3.28
CA ASP A 330 20.32 -6.23 -3.09
C ASP A 330 20.28 -7.00 -4.42
N ASP A 331 20.85 -8.20 -4.44
CA ASP A 331 20.56 -9.18 -5.49
C ASP A 331 19.14 -9.67 -5.25
N ASP A 332 18.16 -9.11 -5.96
CA ASP A 332 16.77 -9.48 -5.81
C ASP A 332 16.26 -10.21 -7.08
N PRO A 333 16.74 -11.44 -7.36
CA PRO A 333 16.06 -12.29 -8.30
C PRO A 333 14.64 -12.49 -7.77
N LEU A 334 13.64 -12.31 -8.64
CA LEU A 334 12.27 -12.63 -8.26
C LEU A 334 12.26 -14.05 -7.68
N PRO A 335 11.61 -14.29 -6.53
CA PRO A 335 11.71 -15.57 -5.84
C PRO A 335 11.32 -16.72 -6.79
N PRO A 336 12.10 -17.81 -6.84
CA PRO A 336 11.91 -18.90 -7.82
C PRO A 336 10.75 -19.84 -7.46
N HIS A 337 9.93 -19.47 -6.48
CA HIS A 337 8.89 -20.33 -5.94
C HIS A 337 7.57 -20.13 -6.68
N PHE A 338 7.05 -21.23 -7.22
CA PHE A 338 5.74 -21.29 -7.86
C PHE A 338 4.84 -22.27 -7.11
N PRO A 339 3.51 -22.02 -7.04
CA PRO A 339 2.80 -20.90 -7.65
C PRO A 339 3.03 -19.55 -6.94
N ARG A 340 3.04 -18.45 -7.70
CA ARG A 340 3.22 -17.07 -7.22
C ARG A 340 1.97 -16.24 -7.47
N THR A 341 1.33 -15.76 -6.40
CA THR A 341 0.20 -14.85 -6.49
C THR A 341 0.65 -13.48 -7.00
N LEU A 342 0.05 -12.99 -8.09
CA LEU A 342 0.32 -11.68 -8.68
C LEU A 342 -0.68 -10.63 -8.18
N LEU A 343 -1.95 -11.00 -8.16
CA LEU A 343 -3.07 -10.20 -7.69
C LEU A 343 -3.91 -11.03 -6.73
N ASN A 344 -4.31 -10.46 -5.61
CA ASN A 344 -5.27 -11.07 -4.70
C ASN A 344 -6.05 -9.99 -3.95
N GLY A 345 -7.37 -9.97 -4.09
CA GLY A 345 -8.17 -9.03 -3.32
C GLY A 345 -9.65 -8.98 -3.70
N PRO A 346 -10.44 -8.24 -2.91
CA PRO A 346 -11.85 -8.06 -3.17
C PRO A 346 -12.05 -7.21 -4.41
N ILE A 347 -13.10 -7.54 -5.15
CA ILE A 347 -13.66 -6.63 -6.14
C ILE A 347 -14.50 -5.60 -5.41
N VAL A 348 -14.25 -4.32 -5.69
CA VAL A 348 -14.95 -3.20 -5.06
C VAL A 348 -15.73 -2.42 -6.12
N GLY A 349 -16.90 -1.89 -5.74
CA GLY A 349 -17.81 -1.19 -6.64
C GLY A 349 -17.16 -0.10 -7.51
N TYR A 350 -17.52 -0.14 -8.79
CA TYR A 350 -17.14 0.78 -9.85
C TYR A 350 -18.41 1.37 -10.45
N SER A 351 -19.07 2.23 -9.69
CA SER A 351 -20.30 2.90 -10.09
C SER A 351 -20.27 4.38 -9.72
N ALA A 352 -20.79 5.22 -10.62
CA ALA A 352 -21.14 6.61 -10.33
C ALA A 352 -22.56 6.76 -9.74
N LEU A 353 -23.35 5.68 -9.77
CA LEU A 353 -24.65 5.55 -9.14
C LEU A 353 -24.42 5.03 -7.72
N ASP A 354 -25.14 5.55 -6.73
CA ASP A 354 -25.04 5.29 -5.27
C ASP A 354 -25.28 3.83 -4.82
N ARG A 355 -25.00 2.84 -5.67
CA ARG A 355 -25.04 1.41 -5.37
C ARG A 355 -23.62 0.90 -5.30
N GLU A 356 -23.13 0.79 -4.08
CA GLU A 356 -21.87 0.17 -3.75
C GLU A 356 -22.04 -1.36 -3.90
N LEU A 357 -21.19 -1.99 -4.72
CA LEU A 357 -21.07 -3.44 -4.69
C LEU A 357 -20.30 -3.82 -3.42
N PRO A 358 -20.88 -4.65 -2.54
CA PRO A 358 -20.22 -5.07 -1.33
C PRO A 358 -19.00 -5.96 -1.69
N ALA A 359 -17.97 -5.91 -0.86
CA ALA A 359 -16.72 -6.66 -1.04
C ALA A 359 -16.89 -8.18 -0.73
N THR A 360 -17.81 -8.86 -1.43
CA THR A 360 -18.18 -10.27 -1.22
C THR A 360 -17.60 -11.22 -2.27
N ALA A 361 -16.94 -10.68 -3.30
CA ALA A 361 -16.17 -11.45 -4.28
C ALA A 361 -14.69 -11.08 -4.21
N PHE A 362 -13.84 -12.11 -4.24
CA PHE A 362 -12.39 -12.00 -4.24
C PHE A 362 -11.84 -12.60 -5.51
N VAL A 363 -10.92 -11.89 -6.15
CA VAL A 363 -10.18 -12.36 -7.31
C VAL A 363 -8.75 -12.67 -6.94
N LYS A 364 -8.22 -13.71 -7.58
CA LYS A 364 -6.83 -14.11 -7.46
C LYS A 364 -6.27 -14.43 -8.83
N VAL A 365 -5.13 -13.85 -9.17
CA VAL A 365 -4.33 -14.18 -10.36
C VAL A 365 -2.98 -14.70 -9.92
N THR A 366 -2.60 -15.87 -10.41
CA THR A 366 -1.43 -16.63 -9.94
C THR A 366 -0.60 -17.11 -11.12
N GLN A 367 0.70 -16.83 -11.10
CA GLN A 367 1.67 -17.45 -12.00
C GLN A 367 2.00 -18.86 -11.50
N LEU A 368 1.77 -19.88 -12.31
CA LEU A 368 1.95 -21.28 -11.94
C LEU A 368 3.36 -21.80 -12.21
N ARG A 369 4.11 -21.15 -13.12
CA ARG A 369 5.44 -21.59 -13.59
C ARG A 369 6.29 -20.39 -13.98
N SER A 370 7.61 -20.57 -14.01
CA SER A 370 8.52 -19.53 -14.50
C SER A 370 8.33 -19.25 -15.99
N LEU A 371 8.76 -18.08 -16.45
CA LEU A 371 8.81 -17.75 -17.88
C LEU A 371 9.65 -18.76 -18.67
N ALA A 372 10.76 -19.24 -18.10
CA ALA A 372 11.62 -20.24 -18.72
C ALA A 372 10.90 -21.59 -18.86
N ASP A 373 10.23 -22.05 -17.80
CA ASP A 373 9.48 -23.30 -17.83
C ASP A 373 8.29 -23.21 -18.79
N GLY A 374 7.56 -22.09 -18.79
CA GLY A 374 6.46 -21.83 -19.72
C GLY A 374 6.92 -21.82 -21.18
N ALA A 375 8.08 -21.22 -21.48
CA ALA A 375 8.65 -21.26 -22.83
C ALA A 375 9.12 -22.68 -23.23
N SER A 376 9.53 -23.51 -22.27
CA SER A 376 9.98 -24.89 -22.52
C SER A 376 8.82 -25.87 -22.73
N ASP A 377 7.66 -25.61 -22.09
CA ASP A 377 6.44 -26.40 -22.20
C ASP A 377 5.23 -25.46 -22.42
N PRO A 378 5.05 -24.92 -23.65
CA PRO A 378 4.09 -23.86 -23.92
C PRO A 378 2.63 -24.22 -23.68
N GLU A 379 2.29 -25.51 -23.72
CA GLU A 379 0.93 -26.01 -23.57
C GLU A 379 0.56 -26.32 -22.11
N ALA A 380 1.52 -26.25 -21.18
CA ALA A 380 1.24 -26.44 -19.77
C ALA A 380 0.55 -25.22 -19.13
N PRO A 381 -0.27 -25.42 -18.07
CA PRO A 381 -0.83 -24.32 -17.29
C PRO A 381 0.26 -23.39 -16.76
N PHE A 382 0.14 -22.11 -17.10
CA PHE A 382 1.13 -21.07 -16.82
C PHE A 382 0.57 -19.95 -15.93
N LEU A 383 -0.69 -19.55 -16.14
CA LEU A 383 -1.38 -18.55 -15.32
C LEU A 383 -2.71 -19.14 -14.85
N ARG A 384 -3.16 -18.79 -13.65
CA ARG A 384 -4.48 -19.13 -13.13
C ARG A 384 -5.18 -17.86 -12.66
N TRP A 385 -6.42 -17.67 -13.08
CA TRP A 385 -7.33 -16.70 -12.53
C TRP A 385 -8.50 -17.42 -11.88
N THR A 386 -8.85 -17.01 -10.67
CA THR A 386 -10.00 -17.54 -9.93
C THR A 386 -10.75 -16.42 -9.25
N THR A 387 -12.06 -16.61 -9.15
CA THR A 387 -12.97 -15.77 -8.38
C THR A 387 -13.64 -16.62 -7.32
N MET A 388 -13.50 -16.19 -6.07
CA MET A 388 -14.21 -16.72 -4.91
C MET A 388 -15.36 -15.79 -4.58
N HIS A 389 -16.52 -16.33 -4.21
CA HIS A 389 -17.65 -15.52 -3.78
C HIS A 389 -18.31 -16.08 -2.52
N THR A 390 -18.79 -15.18 -1.66
CA THR A 390 -19.52 -15.55 -0.42
C THR A 390 -21.01 -15.22 -0.49
N ASP A 391 -21.42 -14.40 -1.46
CA ASP A 391 -22.81 -14.03 -1.71
C ASP A 391 -23.30 -14.61 -3.05
N PRO A 392 -24.20 -15.61 -3.05
CA PRO A 392 -24.77 -16.16 -4.27
C PRO A 392 -25.59 -15.15 -5.09
N GLU A 393 -26.13 -14.10 -4.47
CA GLU A 393 -26.96 -13.09 -5.17
C GLU A 393 -26.14 -12.26 -6.16
N LEU A 394 -24.82 -12.17 -5.94
CA LEU A 394 -23.90 -11.45 -6.82
C LEU A 394 -23.95 -11.98 -8.26
N PHE A 395 -24.20 -13.27 -8.44
CA PHE A 395 -24.29 -13.96 -9.73
C PHE A 395 -25.70 -14.52 -10.02
N ALA A 396 -26.74 -13.90 -9.46
CA ALA A 396 -28.13 -14.37 -9.64
C ALA A 396 -28.67 -14.22 -11.07
N CYS A 397 -28.14 -13.28 -11.86
CA CYS A 397 -28.50 -13.13 -13.28
C CYS A 397 -27.74 -14.19 -14.09
N LYS A 398 -28.40 -15.25 -14.54
CA LYS A 398 -27.73 -16.41 -15.16
C LYS A 398 -28.06 -16.53 -16.64
N PRO A 399 -27.12 -17.02 -17.48
CA PRO A 399 -27.42 -17.31 -18.87
C PRO A 399 -28.53 -18.38 -19.00
N PRO A 400 -29.34 -18.36 -20.08
CA PRO A 400 -30.32 -19.40 -20.36
C PRO A 400 -29.64 -20.77 -20.41
N LYS A 401 -30.23 -21.79 -19.75
CA LYS A 401 -29.74 -23.18 -19.74
C LYS A 401 -29.75 -23.78 -21.14
N THR A 402 -28.78 -23.43 -21.96
CA THR A 402 -28.62 -23.91 -23.34
C THR A 402 -27.47 -24.90 -23.47
N GLY A 403 -26.78 -25.22 -22.37
CA GLY A 403 -25.70 -26.21 -22.33
C GLY A 403 -25.43 -26.79 -20.93
N HIS A 404 -24.60 -27.82 -20.87
CA HIS A 404 -23.96 -28.28 -19.63
C HIS A 404 -22.90 -27.27 -19.18
N GLY A 405 -22.60 -27.19 -17.87
CA GLY A 405 -21.51 -26.34 -17.37
C GLY A 405 -20.21 -26.58 -18.15
N GLY A 406 -19.53 -25.48 -18.49
CA GLY A 406 -18.29 -25.50 -19.27
C GLY A 406 -18.42 -25.11 -20.75
N THR A 407 -19.62 -24.75 -21.23
CA THR A 407 -19.84 -24.33 -22.62
C THR A 407 -19.45 -22.88 -22.89
N PHE A 408 -19.00 -22.62 -24.12
CA PHE A 408 -18.77 -21.29 -24.64
C PHE A 408 -20.11 -20.59 -24.95
N VAL A 409 -20.32 -19.37 -24.47
CA VAL A 409 -21.60 -18.64 -24.62
C VAL A 409 -21.33 -17.19 -25.05
N ASP A 410 -21.78 -16.83 -26.26
CA ASP A 410 -21.79 -15.43 -26.70
C ASP A 410 -22.85 -14.61 -25.94
N GLY A 411 -22.60 -13.33 -25.68
CA GLY A 411 -23.53 -12.49 -24.90
C GLY A 411 -23.40 -12.54 -23.39
N LEU A 412 -22.35 -13.18 -22.85
CA LEU A 412 -22.20 -13.43 -21.40
C LEU A 412 -22.22 -12.16 -20.53
N TRP A 413 -21.76 -11.02 -21.06
CA TRP A 413 -21.81 -9.71 -20.43
C TRP A 413 -23.20 -9.23 -19.98
N GLN A 414 -24.28 -9.91 -20.41
CA GLN A 414 -25.65 -9.63 -19.97
C GLN A 414 -25.99 -10.26 -18.61
N TYR A 415 -25.11 -11.10 -18.07
CA TYR A 415 -25.32 -11.92 -16.89
C TYR A 415 -24.30 -11.61 -15.79
N GLY A 416 -24.45 -12.29 -14.66
CA GLY A 416 -23.48 -12.28 -13.57
C GLY A 416 -22.21 -13.00 -14.01
N VAL A 417 -21.13 -12.26 -14.21
CA VAL A 417 -19.84 -12.78 -14.66
C VAL A 417 -18.70 -12.18 -13.86
N SER A 418 -17.63 -12.96 -13.68
CA SER A 418 -16.32 -12.40 -13.39
C SER A 418 -15.55 -12.27 -14.70
N GLU A 419 -14.70 -11.26 -14.79
CA GLU A 419 -13.94 -10.92 -16.00
C GLU A 419 -12.45 -10.78 -15.67
N LEU A 420 -11.61 -11.21 -16.60
CA LEU A 420 -10.16 -11.01 -16.58
C LEU A 420 -9.69 -10.40 -17.89
N PHE A 421 -8.94 -9.31 -17.77
CA PHE A 421 -8.27 -8.65 -18.87
C PHE A 421 -6.77 -8.90 -18.80
N ILE A 422 -6.17 -9.30 -19.92
CA ILE A 422 -4.74 -9.61 -20.06
C ILE A 422 -4.21 -8.90 -21.29
N GLY A 423 -3.15 -8.10 -21.17
CA GLY A 423 -2.50 -7.47 -22.32
C GLY A 423 -1.06 -7.04 -22.06
N GLU A 424 -0.43 -6.44 -23.07
CA GLU A 424 0.89 -5.81 -22.94
C GLU A 424 0.80 -4.55 -22.07
N GLY A 425 -0.27 -3.76 -22.27
CA GLY A 425 -0.64 -2.57 -21.51
C GLY A 425 -0.06 -1.29 -22.11
N GLY A 426 -0.90 -0.55 -22.81
CA GLY A 426 -0.52 0.67 -23.51
C GLY A 426 -1.65 1.18 -24.40
N ALA A 427 -1.58 2.46 -24.77
CA ALA A 427 -2.62 3.06 -25.59
C ALA A 427 -2.61 2.45 -27.00
N GLY A 428 -3.69 1.74 -27.36
CA GLY A 428 -3.83 1.09 -28.66
C GLY A 428 -3.16 -0.29 -28.75
N GLU A 429 -2.69 -0.85 -27.63
CA GLU A 429 -2.19 -2.22 -27.57
C GLU A 429 -3.35 -3.22 -27.45
N GLY A 430 -3.13 -4.42 -27.99
CA GLY A 430 -4.11 -5.49 -27.94
C GLY A 430 -4.22 -6.12 -26.55
N TYR A 431 -5.39 -6.66 -26.24
CA TYR A 431 -5.65 -7.39 -25.01
C TYR A 431 -6.67 -8.51 -25.22
N LEU A 432 -6.66 -9.47 -24.30
CA LEU A 432 -7.65 -10.52 -24.14
C LEU A 432 -8.62 -10.15 -23.02
N GLU A 433 -9.89 -10.46 -23.22
CA GLU A 433 -10.95 -10.38 -22.21
C GLU A 433 -11.57 -11.77 -22.11
N PHE A 434 -11.61 -12.29 -20.89
CA PHE A 434 -12.27 -13.54 -20.55
C PHE A 434 -13.39 -13.26 -19.57
N GLU A 435 -14.57 -13.79 -19.82
CA GLU A 435 -15.69 -13.73 -18.88
C GLU A 435 -16.06 -15.15 -18.47
N MET A 436 -16.49 -15.34 -17.23
CA MET A 436 -16.91 -16.65 -16.72
C MET A 436 -18.01 -16.51 -15.68
N THR A 437 -19.02 -17.40 -15.73
CA THR A 437 -20.05 -17.53 -14.69
C THR A 437 -19.63 -18.57 -13.65
N PRO A 438 -20.22 -18.56 -12.44
CA PRO A 438 -20.01 -19.61 -11.45
C PRO A 438 -20.40 -21.02 -11.92
N GLU A 439 -21.25 -21.17 -12.93
CA GLU A 439 -21.61 -22.47 -13.52
C GLU A 439 -20.64 -22.94 -14.62
N GLY A 440 -19.58 -22.17 -14.89
CA GLY A 440 -18.55 -22.52 -15.85
C GLY A 440 -18.86 -22.14 -17.31
N HIS A 441 -19.93 -21.39 -17.58
CA HIS A 441 -20.08 -20.79 -18.90
C HIS A 441 -19.00 -19.72 -19.08
N TRP A 442 -18.38 -19.64 -20.25
CA TRP A 442 -17.30 -18.69 -20.50
C TRP A 442 -17.32 -18.13 -21.92
N VAL A 443 -16.66 -16.99 -22.11
CA VAL A 443 -16.38 -16.39 -23.43
C VAL A 443 -14.99 -15.79 -23.40
N ALA A 444 -14.37 -15.70 -24.58
CA ALA A 444 -13.07 -15.08 -24.78
C ALA A 444 -13.12 -14.16 -25.99
N LEU A 445 -12.57 -12.96 -25.81
CA LEU A 445 -12.58 -11.86 -26.76
C LEU A 445 -11.15 -11.35 -26.93
N ARG A 446 -10.78 -11.05 -28.18
CA ARG A 446 -9.52 -10.37 -28.50
C ARG A 446 -9.82 -8.96 -29.00
N PHE A 447 -9.12 -7.99 -28.45
CA PHE A 447 -9.19 -6.60 -28.85
C PHE A 447 -7.84 -6.11 -29.35
N GLU A 448 -7.86 -5.21 -30.33
CA GLU A 448 -6.67 -4.53 -30.89
C GLU A 448 -6.50 -3.11 -30.29
N GLY A 449 -7.24 -2.78 -29.22
CA GLY A 449 -7.26 -1.47 -28.58
C GLY A 449 -8.54 -1.25 -27.78
N PRO A 450 -8.81 -0.02 -27.29
CA PRO A 450 -10.00 0.27 -26.46
C PRO A 450 -11.29 -0.18 -27.12
N ARG A 451 -12.18 -0.80 -26.33
CA ARG A 451 -13.46 -1.34 -26.83
C ARG A 451 -14.27 -0.26 -27.54
N LYS A 452 -14.61 -0.48 -28.80
CA LYS A 452 -15.53 0.36 -29.58
C LYS A 452 -16.87 -0.34 -29.68
N ARG A 453 -17.96 0.33 -29.27
CA ARG A 453 -19.33 -0.19 -29.47
C ARG A 453 -19.65 -0.16 -30.96
N ALA A 454 -19.51 -1.30 -31.64
CA ALA A 454 -19.88 -1.44 -33.05
C ALA A 454 -21.37 -1.81 -33.20
N VAL A 455 -21.95 -1.50 -34.35
CA VAL A 455 -23.30 -1.95 -34.74
C VAL A 455 -23.15 -3.23 -35.56
N GLY A 456 -23.74 -4.32 -35.07
CA GLY A 456 -23.60 -5.68 -35.62
C GLY A 456 -22.64 -6.52 -34.79
N TYR A 457 -23.01 -7.79 -34.54
CA TYR A 457 -22.20 -8.76 -33.81
C TYR A 457 -21.77 -9.87 -34.76
N THR A 458 -20.51 -10.29 -34.65
CA THR A 458 -20.05 -11.56 -35.24
C THR A 458 -20.19 -12.61 -34.16
N GLU A 459 -20.84 -13.72 -34.47
CA GLU A 459 -20.95 -14.84 -33.53
C GLU A 459 -19.53 -15.40 -33.24
N LEU A 460 -19.19 -15.47 -31.95
CA LEU A 460 -17.88 -15.91 -31.50
C LEU A 460 -17.78 -17.44 -31.49
N SER A 461 -16.57 -17.98 -31.64
CA SER A 461 -16.30 -19.42 -31.55
C SER A 461 -15.29 -19.76 -30.45
N ALA A 462 -15.47 -20.93 -29.83
CA ALA A 462 -14.58 -21.49 -28.83
C ALA A 462 -13.27 -22.06 -29.41
N ASP A 463 -13.28 -22.48 -30.69
CA ASP A 463 -12.19 -23.24 -31.31
C ASP A 463 -10.79 -22.61 -31.16
N PRO A 464 -10.62 -21.27 -31.26
CA PRO A 464 -9.31 -20.64 -31.07
C PRO A 464 -8.76 -20.75 -29.65
N TRP A 465 -9.62 -20.98 -28.65
CA TRP A 465 -9.31 -20.88 -27.23
C TRP A 465 -9.21 -22.24 -26.54
N ASN A 466 -9.89 -23.27 -27.06
CA ASN A 466 -10.01 -24.60 -26.44
C ASN A 466 -8.66 -25.28 -26.09
N ARG A 467 -7.60 -25.04 -26.87
CA ARG A 467 -6.27 -25.61 -26.57
C ARG A 467 -5.54 -24.89 -25.45
N GLY A 468 -5.86 -23.61 -25.24
CA GLY A 468 -5.12 -22.74 -24.34
C GLY A 468 -5.75 -22.56 -22.97
N LEU A 469 -6.91 -23.15 -22.71
CA LEU A 469 -7.71 -22.92 -21.51
C LEU A 469 -8.10 -24.22 -20.81
N GLN A 470 -8.05 -24.20 -19.48
CA GLN A 470 -8.63 -25.23 -18.63
C GLN A 470 -9.49 -24.58 -17.55
N GLN A 471 -10.68 -25.12 -17.30
CA GLN A 471 -11.56 -24.60 -16.26
C GLN A 471 -11.12 -25.04 -14.87
N VAL A 472 -11.24 -24.13 -13.91
CA VAL A 472 -11.13 -24.37 -12.48
C VAL A 472 -12.52 -24.19 -11.89
N HIS A 473 -13.00 -25.18 -11.17
CA HIS A 473 -14.33 -25.14 -10.56
C HIS A 473 -14.36 -25.94 -9.26
N ASP A 474 -14.80 -25.29 -8.19
CA ASP A 474 -15.02 -25.81 -6.85
C ASP A 474 -16.28 -25.14 -6.25
N GLU A 475 -16.76 -25.54 -5.07
CA GLU A 475 -18.06 -25.16 -4.51
C GLU A 475 -18.30 -23.64 -4.45
N ALA A 476 -17.27 -22.85 -4.13
CA ALA A 476 -17.34 -21.38 -4.04
C ALA A 476 -16.28 -20.66 -4.89
N VAL A 477 -15.55 -21.39 -5.74
CA VAL A 477 -14.44 -20.86 -6.53
C VAL A 477 -14.58 -21.32 -7.97
N PHE A 478 -14.50 -20.39 -8.91
CA PHE A 478 -14.50 -20.68 -10.33
C PHE A 478 -13.44 -19.85 -11.06
N GLY A 479 -12.99 -20.29 -12.23
CA GLY A 479 -12.01 -19.56 -13.01
C GLY A 479 -11.38 -20.36 -14.14
N LEU A 480 -10.28 -19.83 -14.67
CA LEU A 480 -9.57 -20.37 -15.82
C LEU A 480 -8.07 -20.47 -15.56
N GLU A 481 -7.47 -21.53 -16.08
CA GLU A 481 -6.03 -21.65 -16.30
C GLU A 481 -5.70 -21.38 -17.76
N PHE A 482 -4.60 -20.69 -17.98
CA PHE A 482 -4.10 -20.28 -19.28
C PHE A 482 -2.73 -20.90 -19.53
N THR A 483 -2.55 -21.43 -20.74
CA THR A 483 -1.24 -21.91 -21.20
C THR A 483 -0.29 -20.76 -21.51
N TYR A 484 1.02 -21.02 -21.52
CA TYR A 484 1.99 -20.01 -21.92
C TYR A 484 1.82 -19.63 -23.39
N ALA A 485 1.54 -20.59 -24.28
CA ALA A 485 1.33 -20.36 -25.71
C ALA A 485 0.21 -19.36 -25.99
N LEU A 486 -0.89 -19.42 -25.22
CA LEU A 486 -2.00 -18.48 -25.33
C LEU A 486 -1.62 -17.06 -24.93
N LEU A 487 -0.81 -16.91 -23.87
CA LEU A 487 -0.45 -15.60 -23.32
C LEU A 487 0.79 -14.98 -23.97
N GLN A 488 1.65 -15.78 -24.61
CA GLN A 488 2.92 -15.36 -25.20
C GLN A 488 2.80 -14.09 -26.06
N PRO A 489 1.78 -13.92 -26.93
CA PRO A 489 1.66 -12.72 -27.75
C PRO A 489 1.45 -11.42 -26.96
N PHE A 490 1.09 -11.51 -25.67
CA PHE A 490 0.81 -10.36 -24.80
C PHE A 490 1.90 -10.15 -23.73
N LEU A 491 2.99 -10.93 -23.78
CA LEU A 491 4.12 -10.82 -22.85
C LEU A 491 5.13 -9.78 -23.35
N ALA A 492 5.16 -8.60 -22.72
CA ALA A 492 6.06 -7.52 -23.10
C ALA A 492 7.29 -7.44 -22.16
N GLY A 493 8.38 -8.14 -22.50
CA GLY A 493 9.62 -8.11 -21.71
C GLY A 493 9.46 -8.72 -20.32
N GLY A 494 8.79 -9.88 -20.23
CA GLY A 494 8.53 -10.59 -18.97
C GLY A 494 7.46 -9.92 -18.09
N ARG A 495 6.60 -9.09 -18.69
CA ARG A 495 5.52 -8.37 -18.00
C ARG A 495 4.17 -8.76 -18.55
N LEU A 496 3.16 -8.62 -17.70
CA LEU A 496 1.75 -8.71 -18.04
C LEU A 496 1.03 -7.49 -17.48
N SER A 497 0.02 -7.02 -18.20
CA SER A 497 -0.94 -6.05 -17.69
C SER A 497 -2.27 -6.76 -17.41
N LEU A 498 -2.76 -6.61 -16.19
CA LEU A 498 -3.90 -7.34 -15.66
C LEU A 498 -4.96 -6.38 -15.11
N GLN A 499 -6.22 -6.73 -15.33
CA GLN A 499 -7.36 -6.12 -14.64
C GLN A 499 -8.39 -7.22 -14.40
N CYS A 500 -9.01 -7.23 -13.23
CA CYS A 500 -10.16 -8.08 -12.95
C CYS A 500 -11.41 -7.20 -12.84
N ALA A 501 -12.52 -7.69 -13.37
CA ALA A 501 -13.82 -7.06 -13.18
C ALA A 501 -14.87 -8.09 -12.79
N LEU A 502 -16.02 -7.55 -12.40
CA LEU A 502 -17.23 -8.31 -12.14
C LEU A 502 -18.41 -7.50 -12.63
N SER A 503 -19.35 -8.16 -13.28
CA SER A 503 -20.67 -7.63 -13.57
C SER A 503 -21.73 -8.47 -12.86
N THR A 504 -22.77 -7.83 -12.31
CA THR A 504 -23.93 -8.56 -11.75
C THR A 504 -24.99 -8.88 -12.80
N GLY A 505 -24.80 -8.44 -14.05
CA GLY A 505 -25.83 -8.46 -15.09
C GLY A 505 -26.97 -7.46 -14.87
N ARG A 506 -26.94 -6.67 -13.78
CA ARG A 506 -27.95 -5.64 -13.44
C ARG A 506 -27.44 -4.21 -13.65
N GLY A 507 -26.31 -4.07 -14.33
CA GLY A 507 -25.63 -2.78 -14.55
C GLY A 507 -24.75 -2.33 -13.39
N GLU A 508 -24.44 -3.23 -12.45
CA GLU A 508 -23.48 -3.00 -11.38
C GLU A 508 -22.16 -3.67 -11.75
N TYR A 509 -21.06 -2.93 -11.58
CA TYR A 509 -19.71 -3.38 -11.96
C TYR A 509 -18.76 -3.14 -10.80
N GLY A 510 -17.85 -4.08 -10.57
CA GLY A 510 -16.75 -3.92 -9.63
C GLY A 510 -15.42 -4.18 -10.30
N LEU A 511 -14.35 -3.60 -9.75
CA LEU A 511 -12.99 -3.72 -10.27
C LEU A 511 -11.98 -4.06 -9.18
N PHE A 512 -10.91 -4.74 -9.59
CA PHE A 512 -9.67 -4.89 -8.83
C PHE A 512 -8.49 -5.02 -9.80
N PRO A 513 -7.38 -4.28 -9.64
CA PRO A 513 -6.98 -3.52 -8.45
C PRO A 513 -7.48 -2.07 -8.35
N TRP A 514 -8.28 -1.61 -9.30
CA TRP A 514 -8.75 -0.22 -9.33
C TRP A 514 -10.11 -0.06 -8.65
N TRP A 515 -10.29 1.01 -7.87
CA TRP A 515 -11.61 1.44 -7.40
C TRP A 515 -11.88 2.89 -7.83
N ASN A 516 -13.08 3.11 -8.38
CA ASN A 516 -13.75 4.34 -8.81
C ASN A 516 -12.90 5.63 -9.00
N ASN A 517 -12.80 6.16 -10.22
CA ASN A 517 -12.40 7.57 -10.45
C ASN A 517 -13.63 8.38 -10.90
N PRO A 518 -14.29 9.13 -10.01
CA PRO A 518 -15.55 9.80 -10.32
C PRO A 518 -15.43 10.88 -11.42
N LYS A 519 -14.20 11.28 -11.79
CA LYS A 519 -13.95 12.26 -12.85
C LYS A 519 -13.96 11.65 -14.26
N LYS A 520 -14.06 10.32 -14.40
CA LYS A 520 -14.03 9.63 -15.70
C LYS A 520 -15.18 8.62 -15.78
N PRO A 521 -15.76 8.39 -16.99
CA PRO A 521 -16.81 7.40 -17.16
C PRO A 521 -16.33 6.01 -16.73
N ALA A 522 -17.30 5.20 -16.30
CA ALA A 522 -17.11 3.82 -15.90
C ALA A 522 -16.78 2.94 -17.12
N ASP A 523 -15.61 3.13 -17.70
CA ASP A 523 -15.07 2.32 -18.79
C ASP A 523 -13.78 1.66 -18.31
N PHE A 524 -13.87 0.36 -18.03
CA PHE A 524 -12.76 -0.47 -17.61
C PHE A 524 -12.01 -1.13 -18.78
N HIS A 525 -12.43 -0.94 -20.03
CA HIS A 525 -11.70 -1.41 -21.22
C HIS A 525 -10.59 -0.44 -21.64
N GLN A 526 -9.72 -0.12 -20.68
CA GLN A 526 -8.64 0.86 -20.82
C GLN A 526 -7.29 0.15 -20.62
N PRO A 527 -6.72 -0.48 -21.68
CA PRO A 527 -5.51 -1.28 -21.56
C PRO A 527 -4.30 -0.48 -21.06
N ASP A 528 -4.29 0.84 -21.26
CA ASP A 528 -3.30 1.77 -20.71
C ASP A 528 -3.36 1.90 -19.17
N ARG A 529 -4.45 1.45 -18.55
CA ARG A 529 -4.66 1.48 -17.09
C ARG A 529 -4.62 0.13 -16.41
N PHE A 530 -4.49 -0.94 -17.18
CA PHE A 530 -4.31 -2.27 -16.61
C PHE A 530 -3.07 -2.28 -15.72
N PHE A 531 -3.16 -2.97 -14.59
CA PHE A 531 -2.10 -3.01 -13.63
C PHE A 531 -0.98 -3.91 -14.14
N ARG A 532 0.21 -3.33 -14.30
CA ARG A 532 1.39 -4.02 -14.80
C ARG A 532 2.06 -4.81 -13.69
N VAL A 533 2.35 -6.08 -13.96
CA VAL A 533 3.05 -7.01 -13.06
C VAL A 533 4.29 -7.59 -13.74
N MET A 534 5.34 -7.82 -12.95
CA MET A 534 6.49 -8.64 -13.38
C MET A 534 6.15 -10.12 -13.24
N LEU A 535 6.43 -10.88 -14.29
CA LEU A 535 6.49 -12.34 -14.22
C LEU A 535 7.91 -12.79 -13.88
N SER A 536 7.98 -13.89 -13.14
CA SER A 536 9.24 -14.52 -12.74
C SER A 536 9.71 -15.55 -13.75
#